data_AF-A0A0F9AP14-F1
#
_entry.id   AF-A0A0F9AP14-F1
#
_cell.length_a   1.000
_cell.length_b   1.000
_cell.length_c   1.000
_cell.angle_alpha   90.00
_cell.angle_beta   90.00
_cell.angle_gamma   90.00
#
_symmetry.space_group_name_H-M   'P 1'
#
loop_
_entity.id
_entity.type
_entity.pdbx_description
1 polymer ?
#
loop_
_entity_poly.entity_id
_entity_poly.type
_entity_poly.pdbx_seq_one_letter_code
_entity_poly.pdbx_strand_id
1 'polypeptide(L)'
;MKHGTIYLLFLLAVIFTTAKAETTLLDSLNYTDRQFLALSESTIASKNRMLKGIRKEEYTFPEIYIYEVKPGEDIWTIIAKTSLNIDTIATLNRIDFIGMVKERSDVLLPDTLGVFLDPESHEIEEIIEKYLIDEESILSAQDPVNPEKTIFFIPEVELSFLERTYITGIVFRAPLIGAKTSGYGFRKDPFVNEITFHGGVDIAAGEGKL
;
A
#
# COMPACT_ATOMS: atom_id res chain seq x y z
N MET A 1 18.83 51.59 49.65
CA MET A 1 19.12 51.33 48.22
C MET A 1 18.80 49.88 47.94
N LYS A 2 17.75 49.60 47.15
CA LYS A 2 17.26 48.24 46.90
C LYS A 2 18.07 47.63 45.75
N HIS A 3 18.74 46.51 45.99
CA HIS A 3 19.38 45.72 44.93
C HIS A 3 18.32 44.88 44.22
N GLY A 4 18.11 45.15 42.93
CA GLY A 4 17.21 44.40 42.07
C GLY A 4 17.91 43.16 41.51
N THR A 5 17.37 41.99 41.80
CA THR A 5 17.77 40.72 41.21
C THR A 5 17.21 40.62 39.79
N ILE A 6 18.08 40.52 38.79
CA ILE A 6 17.71 40.30 37.38
C ILE A 6 17.56 38.79 37.18
N TYR A 7 16.35 38.35 36.83
CA TYR A 7 16.11 36.98 36.38
C TYR A 7 16.40 36.88 34.87
N LEU A 8 17.41 36.10 34.51
CA LEU A 8 17.74 35.77 33.12
C LEU A 8 16.86 34.57 32.69
N LEU A 9 15.80 34.84 31.94
CA LEU A 9 14.97 33.81 31.31
C LEU A 9 15.71 33.23 30.10
N PHE A 10 16.20 32.00 30.23
CA PHE A 10 16.64 31.19 29.09
C PHE A 10 15.42 30.61 28.39
N LEU A 11 15.06 31.18 27.24
CA LEU A 11 14.06 30.61 26.34
C LEU A 11 14.73 29.46 25.57
N LEU A 12 14.48 28.22 25.99
CA LEU A 12 14.89 27.04 25.24
C LEU A 12 13.97 26.91 24.03
N ALA A 13 14.42 27.36 22.87
CA ALA A 13 13.75 27.08 21.61
C ALA A 13 13.93 25.59 21.28
N VAL A 14 12.91 24.79 21.55
CA VAL A 14 12.84 23.42 21.04
C VAL A 14 12.57 23.52 19.54
N ILE A 15 13.62 23.34 18.75
CA ILE A 15 13.51 23.24 17.30
C ILE A 15 12.95 21.84 17.02
N PHE A 16 11.66 21.76 16.73
CA PHE A 16 11.08 20.57 16.14
C PHE A 16 11.54 20.50 14.68
N THR A 17 12.58 19.72 14.42
CA THR A 17 12.91 19.28 13.06
C THR A 17 11.88 18.24 12.65
N THR A 18 11.00 18.57 11.71
CA THR A 18 10.21 17.57 11.01
C THR A 18 11.17 16.74 10.15
N ALA A 19 11.55 15.56 10.63
CA ALA A 19 12.26 14.60 9.82
C ALA A 19 11.31 14.16 8.70
N LYS A 20 11.47 14.72 7.51
CA LYS A 20 10.86 14.20 6.30
C LYS A 20 11.45 12.80 6.12
N ALA A 21 10.63 11.75 6.17
CA ALA A 21 11.09 10.38 5.96
C ALA A 21 11.97 10.35 4.70
N GLU A 22 13.24 9.99 4.87
CA GLU A 22 14.20 9.88 3.77
C GLU A 22 13.69 8.71 2.91
N THR A 23 13.29 9.00 1.68
CA THR A 23 12.72 7.98 0.80
C THR A 23 13.85 7.26 0.08
N THR A 24 13.95 5.95 0.30
CA THR A 24 15.02 5.09 -0.23
C THR A 24 14.67 4.69 -1.67
N LEU A 25 15.39 5.23 -2.67
CA LEU A 25 15.11 5.00 -4.09
C LEU A 25 15.83 3.75 -4.60
N LEU A 26 15.09 2.83 -5.22
CA LEU A 26 15.67 1.66 -5.89
C LEU A 26 15.94 1.97 -7.36
N ASP A 27 17.19 1.84 -7.77
CA ASP A 27 17.58 2.00 -9.17
C ASP A 27 17.20 0.75 -9.97
N SER A 28 17.38 -0.43 -9.38
CA SER A 28 17.09 -1.70 -10.04
C SER A 28 16.80 -2.85 -9.08
N LEU A 29 15.90 -3.74 -9.49
CA LEU A 29 15.61 -4.97 -8.74
C LEU A 29 16.62 -6.09 -9.06
N ASN A 30 17.90 -5.86 -8.77
CA ASN A 30 18.94 -6.88 -8.90
C ASN A 30 20.08 -6.66 -7.90
N TYR A 31 20.91 -7.69 -7.72
CA TYR A 31 21.96 -7.73 -6.70
C TYR A 31 23.14 -6.74 -6.91
N THR A 32 23.14 -5.93 -7.97
CA THR A 32 24.13 -4.85 -8.13
C THR A 32 23.72 -3.57 -7.41
N ASP A 33 22.43 -3.40 -7.13
CA ASP A 33 21.90 -2.30 -6.32
C ASP A 33 21.98 -2.67 -4.83
N ARG A 34 22.69 -1.86 -4.05
CA ARG A 34 22.87 -2.08 -2.61
C ARG A 34 21.58 -1.91 -1.82
N GLN A 35 20.71 -1.00 -2.24
CA GLN A 35 19.42 -0.78 -1.58
C GLN A 35 18.51 -1.99 -1.84
N PHE A 36 18.56 -2.56 -3.05
CA PHE A 36 17.85 -3.80 -3.35
C PHE A 36 18.39 -5.01 -2.57
N LEU A 37 19.70 -5.10 -2.34
CA LEU A 37 20.27 -6.16 -1.50
C LEU A 37 19.70 -6.11 -0.07
N ALA A 38 19.67 -4.92 0.54
CA ALA A 38 19.09 -4.72 1.87
C ALA A 38 17.60 -5.11 1.90
N LEU A 39 16.82 -4.61 0.94
CA LEU A 39 15.42 -4.98 0.76
C LEU A 39 15.26 -6.51 0.65
N SER A 40 16.02 -7.15 -0.24
CA SER A 40 15.91 -8.59 -0.49
C SER A 40 16.28 -9.44 0.72
N GLU A 41 17.27 -9.03 1.52
CA GLU A 41 17.65 -9.76 2.74
C GLU A 41 16.51 -9.70 3.78
N SER A 42 15.96 -8.51 4.02
CA SER A 42 14.85 -8.30 4.96
C SER A 42 13.58 -9.04 4.54
N THR A 43 13.18 -8.96 3.26
CA THR A 43 11.97 -9.61 2.77
C THR A 43 12.09 -11.13 2.78
N ILE A 44 13.26 -11.69 2.44
CA ILE A 44 13.52 -13.13 2.55
C ILE A 44 13.42 -13.56 4.02
N ALA A 45 14.00 -12.80 4.95
CA ALA A 45 13.92 -13.11 6.37
C ALA A 45 12.47 -13.09 6.88
N SER A 46 11.68 -12.09 6.46
CA SER A 46 10.26 -11.96 6.80
C SER A 46 9.41 -13.09 6.21
N LYS A 47 9.59 -13.41 4.93
CA LYS A 47 8.92 -14.55 4.28
C LYS A 47 9.23 -15.88 4.95
N ASN A 48 10.49 -16.09 5.34
CA ASN A 48 10.88 -17.30 6.07
C ASN A 48 10.21 -17.43 7.45
N ARG A 49 9.95 -16.31 8.14
CA ARG A 49 9.19 -16.30 9.39
C ARG A 49 7.73 -16.69 9.16
N MET A 50 7.08 -16.09 8.16
CA MET A 50 5.71 -16.44 7.76
C MET A 50 5.58 -17.93 7.41
N LEU A 51 6.49 -18.47 6.58
CA LEU A 51 6.47 -19.89 6.19
C LEU A 51 6.64 -20.85 7.37
N LYS A 52 7.32 -20.41 8.43
CA LYS A 52 7.53 -21.20 9.66
C LYS A 52 6.43 -20.99 10.70
N GLY A 53 5.53 -20.02 10.50
CA GLY A 53 4.55 -19.60 11.51
C GLY A 53 5.21 -19.02 12.77
N ILE A 54 6.40 -18.43 12.65
CA ILE A 54 7.14 -17.83 13.77
C ILE A 54 7.01 -16.32 13.66
N ARG A 55 6.70 -15.64 14.78
CA ARG A 55 6.64 -14.18 14.86
C ARG A 55 7.80 -13.64 15.71
N LYS A 56 8.18 -12.37 15.47
CA LYS A 56 9.10 -11.65 16.36
C LYS A 56 8.35 -11.26 17.64
N GLU A 57 9.11 -11.11 18.74
CA GLU A 57 8.58 -10.52 19.98
C GLU A 57 8.19 -9.05 19.77
N GLU A 58 8.96 -8.33 18.96
CA GLU A 58 8.72 -6.92 18.65
C GLU A 58 8.96 -6.66 17.16
N TYR A 59 8.09 -5.84 16.58
CA TYR A 59 8.21 -5.35 15.21
C TYR A 59 8.42 -3.84 15.21
N THR A 60 9.08 -3.36 14.16
CA THR A 60 9.19 -1.94 13.85
C THR A 60 8.51 -1.68 12.51
N PHE A 61 8.12 -0.43 12.27
CA PHE A 61 7.50 -0.07 11.01
C PHE A 61 8.52 -0.27 9.88
N PRO A 62 8.13 -0.88 8.74
CA PRO A 62 9.08 -1.26 7.71
C PRO A 62 9.74 -0.05 7.06
N GLU A 63 10.97 -0.22 6.62
CA GLU A 63 11.56 0.73 5.68
C GLU A 63 10.83 0.62 4.34
N ILE A 64 10.48 1.77 3.76
CA ILE A 64 9.76 1.84 2.48
C ILE A 64 10.69 2.34 1.40
N TYR A 65 10.79 1.54 0.35
CA TYR A 65 11.56 1.82 -0.84
C TYR A 65 10.63 2.26 -1.96
N ILE A 66 11.10 3.13 -2.85
CA ILE A 66 10.37 3.55 -4.04
C ILE A 66 11.06 2.97 -5.27
N TYR A 67 10.29 2.27 -6.10
CA TYR A 67 10.77 1.69 -7.35
C TYR A 67 9.92 2.14 -8.54
N GLU A 68 10.57 2.73 -9.54
CA GLU A 68 9.93 2.99 -10.84
C GLU A 68 9.93 1.70 -11.67
N VAL A 69 8.74 1.19 -12.01
CA VAL A 69 8.58 -0.04 -12.80
C VAL A 69 9.20 0.14 -14.19
N LYS A 70 10.16 -0.73 -14.55
CA LYS A 70 10.88 -0.60 -15.82
C LYS A 70 10.09 -1.19 -17.00
N PRO A 71 10.40 -0.78 -18.25
CA PRO A 71 9.74 -1.35 -19.43
C PRO A 71 9.88 -2.88 -19.49
N GLY A 72 8.78 -3.58 -19.75
CA GLY A 72 8.70 -5.04 -19.75
C GLY A 72 8.57 -5.69 -18.37
N GLU A 73 8.53 -4.90 -17.29
CA GLU A 73 8.24 -5.39 -15.94
C GLU A 73 6.78 -5.17 -15.56
N ASP A 74 6.29 -6.04 -14.69
CA ASP A 74 4.97 -5.98 -14.09
C ASP A 74 5.04 -6.33 -12.60
N ILE A 75 3.88 -6.33 -11.94
CA ILE A 75 3.74 -6.75 -10.55
C ILE A 75 4.34 -8.14 -10.26
N TRP A 76 4.23 -9.08 -11.20
CA TRP A 76 4.77 -10.43 -11.03
C TRP A 76 6.29 -10.44 -11.04
N THR A 77 6.89 -9.61 -11.89
CA THR A 77 8.33 -9.39 -11.94
C THR A 77 8.85 -8.82 -10.62
N ILE A 78 8.14 -7.84 -10.05
CA ILE A 78 8.48 -7.25 -8.75
C ILE A 78 8.41 -8.31 -7.65
N ILE A 79 7.29 -9.04 -7.54
CA ILE A 79 7.09 -10.12 -6.57
C ILE A 79 8.20 -11.17 -6.66
N ALA A 80 8.52 -11.62 -7.88
CA ALA A 80 9.52 -12.65 -8.11
C ALA A 80 10.92 -12.20 -7.68
N LYS A 81 11.26 -10.92 -7.85
CA LYS A 81 12.58 -10.37 -7.52
C LYS A 81 12.71 -9.99 -6.05
N THR A 82 11.69 -9.39 -5.45
CA THR A 82 11.76 -8.84 -4.08
C THR A 82 11.35 -9.85 -3.00
N SER A 83 10.78 -11.00 -3.37
CA SER A 83 10.15 -11.96 -2.45
C SER A 83 8.90 -11.46 -1.70
N LEU A 84 8.47 -10.21 -1.91
CA LEU A 84 7.20 -9.69 -1.39
C LEU A 84 6.02 -10.50 -1.93
N ASN A 85 4.89 -10.44 -1.23
CA ASN A 85 3.63 -11.01 -1.72
C ASN A 85 2.72 -9.91 -2.29
N ILE A 86 1.69 -10.35 -3.01
CA ILE A 86 0.70 -9.47 -3.64
C ILE A 86 -0.04 -8.61 -2.61
N ASP A 87 -0.35 -9.17 -1.44
CA ASP A 87 -1.09 -8.49 -0.36
C ASP A 87 -0.33 -7.26 0.14
N THR A 88 0.96 -7.44 0.44
CA THR A 88 1.83 -6.39 0.96
C THR A 88 1.98 -5.26 -0.04
N ILE A 89 2.24 -5.59 -1.31
CA ILE A 89 2.38 -4.55 -2.35
C ILE A 89 1.04 -3.85 -2.59
N ALA A 90 -0.05 -4.62 -2.74
CA ALA A 90 -1.35 -4.05 -3.07
C ALA A 90 -1.89 -3.14 -1.96
N THR A 91 -1.79 -3.56 -0.70
CA THR A 91 -2.32 -2.79 0.44
C THR A 91 -1.51 -1.53 0.71
N LEU A 92 -0.17 -1.59 0.64
CA LEU A 92 0.68 -0.41 0.79
C LEU A 92 0.41 0.64 -0.30
N ASN A 93 0.26 0.18 -1.54
CA ASN A 93 0.10 1.06 -2.71
C ASN A 93 -1.36 1.42 -3.00
N ARG A 94 -2.32 0.96 -2.20
CA ARG A 94 -3.77 1.18 -2.39
C ARG A 94 -4.23 0.72 -3.78
N ILE A 95 -3.79 -0.46 -4.20
CA ILE A 95 -4.10 -1.04 -5.51
C ILE A 95 -5.25 -2.04 -5.37
N ASP A 96 -6.38 -1.72 -6.01
CA ASP A 96 -7.57 -2.60 -6.03
C ASP A 96 -7.42 -3.78 -6.99
N PHE A 97 -6.58 -3.63 -8.02
CA PHE A 97 -6.34 -4.66 -9.01
C PHE A 97 -4.89 -4.62 -9.49
N ILE A 98 -4.20 -5.75 -9.47
CA ILE A 98 -2.77 -5.83 -9.81
C ILE A 98 -2.40 -5.32 -11.21
N GLY A 99 -3.32 -5.35 -12.17
CA GLY A 99 -3.09 -4.78 -13.50
C GLY A 99 -3.06 -3.25 -13.54
N MET A 100 -3.27 -2.58 -12.39
CA MET A 100 -3.04 -1.14 -12.23
C MET A 100 -1.54 -0.80 -12.14
N VAL A 101 -0.68 -1.75 -11.75
CA VAL A 101 0.78 -1.57 -11.82
C VAL A 101 1.21 -1.57 -13.27
N LYS A 102 1.77 -0.47 -13.73
CA LYS A 102 2.14 -0.25 -15.12
C LYS A 102 3.60 0.14 -15.22
N GLU A 103 4.17 -0.05 -16.39
CA GLU A 103 5.48 0.52 -16.69
C GLU A 103 5.50 2.02 -16.40
N ARG A 104 6.62 2.50 -15.85
CA ARG A 104 6.89 3.90 -15.48
C ARG A 104 6.04 4.45 -14.34
N SER A 105 5.24 3.64 -13.65
CA SER A 105 4.65 4.05 -12.36
C SER A 105 5.64 3.79 -11.23
N ASP A 106 5.60 4.63 -10.21
CA ASP A 106 6.27 4.35 -8.95
C ASP A 106 5.47 3.35 -8.11
N VAL A 107 6.17 2.41 -7.49
CA VAL A 107 5.62 1.42 -6.57
C VAL A 107 6.43 1.46 -5.27
N LEU A 108 5.71 1.56 -4.16
CA LEU A 108 6.25 1.47 -2.81
C LEU A 108 6.48 -0.01 -2.44
N LEU A 109 7.65 -0.32 -1.90
CA LEU A 109 8.06 -1.66 -1.52
C LEU A 109 8.57 -1.64 -0.07
N PRO A 110 7.90 -2.32 0.88
CA PRO A 110 8.37 -2.39 2.25
C PRO A 110 9.40 -3.52 2.40
N ASP A 111 10.27 -3.43 3.41
CA ASP A 111 11.27 -4.47 3.70
C ASP A 111 10.74 -5.64 4.53
N THR A 112 9.54 -5.50 5.09
CA THR A 112 8.85 -6.52 5.88
C THR A 112 7.50 -6.85 5.24
N LEU A 113 7.20 -8.15 5.09
CA LEU A 113 5.90 -8.59 4.57
C LEU A 113 4.82 -8.32 5.63
N GLY A 114 3.60 -8.04 5.17
CA GLY A 114 2.45 -7.80 6.02
C GLY A 114 1.32 -7.13 5.26
N VAL A 115 0.32 -6.63 6.00
CA VAL A 115 -0.85 -5.96 5.44
C VAL A 115 -0.91 -4.54 5.97
N PHE A 116 -1.19 -3.58 5.09
CA PHE A 116 -1.40 -2.18 5.44
C PHE A 116 -2.89 -1.85 5.42
N LEU A 117 -3.40 -1.17 6.45
CA LEU A 117 -4.82 -0.84 6.58
C LEU A 117 -5.03 0.64 6.91
N ASP A 118 -6.15 1.20 6.42
CA ASP A 118 -6.62 2.53 6.82
C ASP A 118 -7.33 2.42 8.19
N PRO A 119 -6.84 3.11 9.23
CA PRO A 119 -7.47 3.15 10.55
C PRO A 119 -8.90 3.70 10.54
N GLU A 120 -9.27 4.51 9.54
CA GLU A 120 -10.65 5.02 9.40
C GLU A 120 -11.63 3.93 8.93
N SER A 121 -11.12 2.83 8.36
CA SER A 121 -11.94 1.76 7.78
C SER A 121 -11.92 0.45 8.56
N HIS A 122 -11.05 0.33 9.57
CA HIS A 122 -10.86 -0.91 10.35
C HIS A 122 -10.70 -0.61 11.83
N GLU A 123 -11.49 -1.26 12.67
CA GLU A 123 -11.35 -1.21 14.12
C GLU A 123 -10.22 -2.15 14.59
N ILE A 124 -9.52 -1.78 15.66
CA ILE A 124 -8.37 -2.56 16.17
C ILE A 124 -8.81 -3.97 16.60
N GLU A 125 -9.96 -4.07 17.25
CA GLU A 125 -10.56 -5.33 17.69
C GLU A 125 -10.84 -6.26 16.51
N GLU A 126 -11.35 -5.74 15.39
CA GLU A 126 -11.58 -6.52 14.17
C GLU A 126 -10.25 -7.06 13.60
N ILE A 127 -9.20 -6.24 13.61
CA ILE A 127 -7.87 -6.64 13.12
C ILE A 127 -7.28 -7.76 13.98
N ILE A 128 -7.38 -7.63 15.30
CA ILE A 128 -6.94 -8.63 16.28
C ILE A 128 -7.66 -9.96 16.07
N GLU A 129 -8.99 -9.94 15.97
CA GLU A 129 -9.79 -11.14 15.77
C GLU A 129 -9.51 -11.80 14.41
N LYS A 130 -9.40 -11.00 13.35
CA LYS A 130 -9.15 -11.48 11.99
C LYS A 130 -7.81 -12.19 11.85
N TYR A 131 -6.74 -11.60 12.41
CA TYR A 131 -5.38 -12.10 12.23
C TYR A 131 -4.85 -12.93 13.40
N LEU A 132 -5.60 -13.02 14.51
CA LEU A 132 -5.20 -13.74 15.73
C LEU A 132 -3.86 -13.25 16.27
N ILE A 133 -3.73 -11.92 16.42
CA ILE A 133 -2.53 -11.23 16.89
C ILE A 133 -2.83 -10.42 18.15
N ASP A 134 -1.78 -10.05 18.88
CA ASP A 134 -1.89 -9.09 19.98
C ASP A 134 -1.91 -7.65 19.45
N GLU A 135 -2.51 -6.73 20.21
CA GLU A 135 -2.63 -5.32 19.84
C GLU A 135 -1.26 -4.66 19.60
N GLU A 136 -0.24 -5.05 20.38
CA GLU A 136 1.13 -4.56 20.26
C GLU A 136 1.80 -4.94 18.93
N SER A 137 1.25 -5.92 18.20
CA SER A 137 1.70 -6.25 16.84
C SER A 137 1.20 -5.27 15.79
N ILE A 138 0.23 -4.40 16.11
CA ILE A 138 -0.32 -3.42 15.18
C ILE A 138 0.51 -2.14 15.27
N LEU A 139 1.25 -1.86 14.21
CA LEU A 139 2.11 -0.69 14.13
C LEU A 139 1.37 0.45 13.44
N SER A 140 1.62 1.69 13.86
CA SER A 140 1.09 2.88 13.22
C SER A 140 2.22 3.82 12.81
N ALA A 141 2.06 4.46 11.65
CA ALA A 141 2.97 5.48 11.17
C ALA A 141 2.21 6.50 10.32
N GLN A 142 2.90 7.59 9.97
CA GLN A 142 2.44 8.50 8.93
C GLN A 142 2.36 7.75 7.59
N ASP A 143 1.27 7.93 6.86
CA ASP A 143 1.05 7.25 5.60
C ASP A 143 2.00 7.80 4.51
N PRO A 144 2.75 6.93 3.81
CA PRO A 144 3.72 7.32 2.79
C PRO A 144 3.09 7.88 1.51
N VAL A 145 1.83 7.53 1.22
CA VAL A 145 1.04 8.01 0.07
C VAL A 145 0.28 9.29 0.43
N ASN A 146 -0.23 9.40 1.66
CA ASN A 146 -0.96 10.57 2.15
C ASN A 146 -0.46 11.01 3.54
N PRO A 147 0.56 11.88 3.62
CA PRO A 147 1.18 12.27 4.90
C PRO A 147 0.24 12.90 5.95
N GLU A 148 -0.95 13.34 5.58
CA GLU A 148 -1.94 13.86 6.55
C GLU A 148 -2.72 12.73 7.27
N LYS A 149 -2.54 11.48 6.83
CA LYS A 149 -3.20 10.30 7.38
C LYS A 149 -2.22 9.39 8.13
N THR A 150 -2.78 8.57 8.99
CA THR A 150 -2.11 7.44 9.63
C THR A 150 -2.38 6.18 8.82
N ILE A 151 -1.41 5.27 8.79
CA ILE A 151 -1.58 3.92 8.25
C ILE A 151 -1.27 2.90 9.34
N PHE A 152 -2.05 1.83 9.40
CA PHE A 152 -1.71 0.65 10.20
C PHE A 152 -0.90 -0.33 9.37
N PHE A 153 0.09 -0.95 10.00
CA PHE A 153 0.84 -2.06 9.44
C PHE A 153 0.76 -3.25 10.39
N ILE A 154 0.30 -4.37 9.84
CA ILE A 154 0.21 -5.65 10.53
C ILE A 154 1.28 -6.56 9.92
N PRO A 155 2.39 -6.82 10.63
CA PRO A 155 3.51 -7.57 10.09
C PRO A 155 3.16 -9.05 9.95
N GLU A 156 3.63 -9.62 8.86
CA GLU A 156 3.70 -11.07 8.61
C GLU A 156 2.36 -11.78 8.66
N VAL A 157 1.30 -11.06 8.28
CA VAL A 157 -0.03 -11.60 8.01
C VAL A 157 -0.34 -11.52 6.52
N GLU A 158 -1.39 -12.22 6.11
CA GLU A 158 -1.85 -12.28 4.73
C GLU A 158 -3.34 -11.93 4.66
N LEU A 159 -3.74 -11.34 3.53
CA LEU A 159 -5.16 -11.15 3.25
C LEU A 159 -5.87 -12.50 3.12
N SER A 160 -7.16 -12.52 3.42
CA SER A 160 -7.97 -13.71 3.21
C SER A 160 -7.99 -14.12 1.74
N PHE A 161 -8.31 -15.39 1.49
CA PHE A 161 -8.45 -15.90 0.12
C PHE A 161 -9.40 -15.04 -0.72
N LEU A 162 -10.53 -14.60 -0.14
CA LEU A 162 -11.53 -13.79 -0.84
C LEU A 162 -10.99 -12.39 -1.20
N GLU A 163 -10.27 -11.73 -0.30
CA GLU A 163 -9.64 -10.44 -0.57
C GLU A 163 -8.59 -10.55 -1.69
N ARG A 164 -7.78 -11.63 -1.66
CA ARG A 164 -6.83 -11.93 -2.73
C ARG A 164 -7.50 -12.16 -4.08
N THR A 165 -8.68 -12.78 -4.14
CA THR A 165 -9.38 -12.98 -5.42
C THR A 165 -9.91 -11.70 -6.03
N TYR A 166 -10.25 -10.69 -5.21
CA TYR A 166 -10.58 -9.35 -5.70
C TYR A 166 -9.34 -8.65 -6.27
N ILE A 167 -8.23 -8.63 -5.53
CA ILE A 167 -6.99 -7.94 -5.95
C ILE A 167 -6.38 -8.57 -7.21
N THR A 168 -6.49 -9.89 -7.36
CA THR A 168 -6.03 -10.61 -8.57
C THR A 168 -7.01 -10.51 -9.75
N GLY A 169 -8.21 -9.98 -9.55
CA GLY A 169 -9.25 -9.89 -10.58
C GLY A 169 -9.86 -11.25 -10.98
N ILE A 170 -9.70 -12.29 -10.16
CA ILE A 170 -10.35 -13.60 -10.38
C ILE A 170 -11.85 -13.47 -10.15
N VAL A 171 -12.26 -12.70 -9.15
CA VAL A 171 -13.66 -12.42 -8.84
C VAL A 171 -13.98 -11.00 -9.27
N PHE A 172 -14.86 -10.87 -10.26
CA PHE A 172 -15.43 -9.58 -10.66
C PHE A 172 -16.75 -9.37 -9.92
N ARG A 173 -16.82 -8.34 -9.07
CA ARG A 173 -18.09 -7.85 -8.52
C ARG A 173 -18.61 -6.74 -9.42
N ALA A 174 -19.89 -6.79 -9.78
CA ALA A 174 -20.51 -5.69 -10.51
C ALA A 174 -20.36 -4.40 -9.69
N PRO A 175 -19.84 -3.31 -10.28
CA PRO A 175 -19.57 -2.06 -9.55
C PRO A 175 -20.86 -1.31 -9.17
N LEU A 176 -21.99 -1.72 -9.75
CA LEU A 176 -23.29 -1.11 -9.55
C LEU A 176 -24.39 -2.15 -9.83
N ILE A 177 -25.42 -2.18 -8.99
CA ILE A 177 -26.63 -2.97 -9.26
C ILE A 177 -27.53 -2.17 -10.20
N GLY A 178 -27.60 -2.58 -11.46
CA GLY A 178 -28.42 -1.92 -12.48
C GLY A 178 -28.52 -2.71 -13.79
N ALA A 179 -29.10 -2.09 -14.80
CA ALA A 179 -29.23 -2.69 -16.13
C ALA A 179 -28.07 -2.22 -17.02
N LYS A 180 -27.31 -3.15 -17.60
CA LYS A 180 -26.32 -2.83 -18.63
C LYS A 180 -27.02 -2.18 -19.83
N THR A 181 -26.72 -0.92 -20.10
CA THR A 181 -27.26 -0.16 -21.25
C THR A 181 -26.28 -0.10 -22.41
N SER A 182 -24.98 -0.28 -22.15
CA SER A 182 -23.94 -0.29 -23.18
C SER A 182 -22.81 -1.26 -22.81
N GLY A 183 -22.18 -1.87 -23.82
CA GLY A 183 -21.03 -2.76 -23.66
C GLY A 183 -19.70 -2.12 -24.04
N TYR A 184 -18.63 -2.81 -23.66
CA TYR A 184 -17.26 -2.52 -24.09
C TYR A 184 -17.05 -2.94 -25.55
N GLY A 185 -16.26 -2.15 -26.29
CA GLY A 185 -15.84 -2.46 -27.66
C GLY A 185 -16.32 -1.43 -28.68
N PHE A 186 -16.12 -1.76 -29.96
CA PHE A 186 -16.52 -0.89 -31.07
C PHE A 186 -18.03 -0.84 -31.22
N ARG A 187 -18.60 0.36 -31.20
CA ARG A 187 -20.03 0.57 -31.42
C ARG A 187 -20.28 1.90 -32.11
N LYS A 188 -21.51 2.06 -32.60
CA LYS A 188 -21.95 3.32 -33.19
C LYS A 188 -22.22 4.35 -32.10
N ASP A 189 -21.51 5.48 -32.16
CA ASP A 189 -21.72 6.61 -31.26
C ASP A 189 -23.09 7.26 -31.53
N PRO A 190 -23.95 7.44 -30.51
CA PRO A 190 -25.30 7.98 -30.71
C PRO A 190 -25.33 9.49 -31.01
N PHE A 191 -24.25 10.22 -30.76
CA PHE A 191 -24.16 11.67 -30.99
C PHE A 191 -23.54 12.00 -32.35
N VAL A 192 -22.48 11.27 -32.74
CA VAL A 192 -21.77 11.53 -34.02
C VAL A 192 -22.05 10.49 -35.10
N ASN A 193 -22.74 9.38 -34.78
CA ASN A 193 -23.19 8.35 -35.73
C ASN A 193 -22.05 7.59 -36.44
N GLU A 194 -20.83 7.63 -35.89
CA GLU A 194 -19.64 6.92 -36.36
C GLU A 194 -19.30 5.71 -35.47
N ILE A 195 -18.51 4.76 -35.97
CA ILE A 195 -18.02 3.64 -35.15
C ILE A 195 -16.85 4.13 -34.30
N THR A 196 -17.05 4.17 -32.99
CA THR A 196 -16.04 4.56 -32.00
C THR A 196 -15.82 3.43 -31.00
N PHE A 197 -14.66 3.42 -30.37
CA PHE A 197 -14.34 2.45 -29.34
C PHE A 197 -14.86 2.91 -27.98
N HIS A 198 -15.76 2.13 -27.38
CA HIS A 198 -16.26 2.37 -26.03
C HIS A 198 -15.43 1.58 -25.02
N GLY A 199 -14.58 2.28 -24.28
CA GLY A 199 -13.66 1.69 -23.30
C GLY A 199 -14.30 1.28 -21.96
N GLY A 200 -15.63 1.29 -21.85
CA GLY A 200 -16.35 1.03 -20.61
C GLY A 200 -17.63 0.19 -20.79
N VAL A 201 -18.31 -0.05 -19.69
CA VAL A 201 -19.65 -0.66 -19.64
C VAL A 201 -20.57 0.35 -18.97
N ASP A 202 -21.65 0.74 -19.65
CA ASP A 202 -22.63 1.64 -19.05
C ASP A 202 -23.69 0.80 -18.33
N ILE A 203 -23.95 1.13 -17.07
CA ILE A 203 -24.95 0.50 -16.22
C ILE A 203 -25.93 1.58 -15.78
N ALA A 204 -27.18 1.48 -16.20
CA ALA A 204 -28.24 2.36 -15.71
C ALA A 204 -28.71 1.90 -14.33
N ALA A 205 -28.71 2.82 -13.37
CA ALA A 205 -29.30 2.66 -12.05
C ALA A 205 -30.03 3.95 -11.64
N GLY A 206 -30.83 3.88 -10.58
CA GLY A 206 -31.43 5.07 -9.98
C GLY A 206 -30.35 5.99 -9.38
N GLU A 207 -30.61 7.30 -9.36
CA GLU A 207 -29.69 8.27 -8.77
C GLU A 207 -29.40 7.95 -7.30
N GLY A 208 -28.12 8.09 -6.89
CA GLY A 208 -27.67 7.80 -5.53
C GLY A 208 -27.48 6.31 -5.19
N LYS A 209 -27.64 5.40 -6.17
CA LYS A 209 -27.30 3.98 -5.99
C LYS A 209 -25.78 3.78 -6.00
N LEU A 210 -25.30 3.04 -4.99
CA LEU A 210 -24.00 2.37 -4.95
C LEU A 210 -24.19 0.88 -5.30
#